data_AF-A0A2P6QFI2-F1
#
_entry.id   AF-A0A2P6QFI2-F1
#
_cell.length_a   1.000
_cell.length_b   1.000
_cell.length_c   1.000
_cell.angle_alpha   90.00
_cell.angle_beta   90.00
_cell.angle_gamma   90.00
#
_symmetry.space_group_name_H-M   'P 1'
#
loop_
_entity.id
_entity.type
_entity.pdbx_description
1 polymer ?
#
loop_
_entity_poly.entity_id
_entity_poly.type
_entity_poly.pdbx_seq_one_letter_code
_entity_poly.pdbx_strand_id
1 'polypeptide(L)'
;MKSKFDKYWGSFETMNQILVIANFLDPRWKLQYQKKAFARVGIRAATIEKITRDLKNILLRMYDEYRGCEAGLSQSNHSDGVVAMEGVEFDDLEDGQAEILADLM
;
A
#
# COMPACT_ATOMS: atom_id res chain seq x y z
N MET A 1 12.11 -17.34 -6.27
CA MET A 1 11.13 -16.23 -6.13
C MET A 1 10.59 -15.76 -7.47
N LYS A 2 11.44 -15.51 -8.50
CA LYS A 2 11.01 -15.07 -9.83
C LYS A 2 9.92 -15.96 -10.48
N SER A 3 10.06 -17.29 -10.42
CA SER A 3 9.07 -18.22 -10.98
C SER A 3 7.66 -18.11 -10.35
N LYS A 4 7.57 -17.73 -9.06
CA LYS A 4 6.27 -17.46 -8.41
C LYS A 4 5.71 -16.12 -8.88
N PHE A 5 6.56 -15.10 -8.98
CA PHE A 5 6.17 -13.78 -9.48
C PHE A 5 5.62 -13.90 -10.91
N ASP A 6 6.39 -14.48 -11.83
CA ASP A 6 6.00 -14.64 -13.23
C ASP A 6 4.71 -15.48 -13.38
N LYS A 7 4.48 -16.47 -12.50
CA LYS A 7 3.25 -17.28 -12.50
C LYS A 7 1.99 -16.48 -12.16
N TYR A 8 2.06 -15.54 -11.22
CA TYR A 8 0.89 -14.76 -10.76
C TYR A 8 0.73 -13.44 -11.50
N TRP A 9 1.83 -12.83 -11.94
CA TRP A 9 1.85 -11.54 -12.61
C TRP A 9 1.86 -11.64 -14.13
N GLY A 10 2.36 -12.75 -14.70
CA GLY A 10 2.44 -12.93 -16.15
C GLY A 10 3.28 -11.85 -16.84
N SER A 11 3.06 -11.66 -18.13
CA SER A 11 3.51 -10.46 -18.87
C SER A 11 2.50 -9.33 -18.68
N PHE A 12 2.89 -8.08 -18.94
CA PHE A 12 1.94 -6.94 -18.91
C PHE A 12 0.70 -7.15 -19.80
N GLU A 13 0.82 -7.95 -20.85
CA GLU A 13 -0.27 -8.31 -21.77
C GLU A 13 -1.21 -9.38 -21.20
N THR A 14 -0.72 -10.22 -20.29
CA THR A 14 -1.43 -11.38 -19.72
C THR A 14 -1.70 -11.24 -18.22
N MET A 15 -1.34 -10.09 -17.64
CA MET A 15 -1.41 -9.83 -16.21
C MET A 15 -2.84 -9.82 -15.70
N ASN A 16 -3.04 -10.38 -14.50
CA ASN A 16 -4.32 -10.28 -13.82
C ASN A 16 -4.62 -8.82 -13.45
N GLN A 17 -5.61 -8.23 -14.12
CA GLN A 17 -6.04 -6.85 -13.92
C GLN A 17 -6.48 -6.56 -12.48
N ILE A 18 -6.97 -7.56 -11.74
CA ILE A 18 -7.34 -7.40 -10.33
C ILE A 18 -6.10 -7.08 -9.47
N LEU A 19 -4.95 -7.69 -9.76
CA LEU A 19 -3.71 -7.39 -9.04
C LEU A 19 -3.22 -5.95 -9.32
N VAL A 20 -3.41 -5.49 -10.55
CA VAL A 20 -3.12 -4.09 -10.92
C VAL A 20 -4.02 -3.14 -10.15
N ILE A 21 -5.33 -3.39 -10.12
CA ILE A 21 -6.30 -2.58 -9.37
C ILE A 21 -5.97 -2.60 -7.87
N ALA A 22 -5.64 -3.76 -7.30
CA ALA A 22 -5.23 -3.86 -5.90
C ALA A 22 -4.02 -2.97 -5.59
N ASN A 23 -3.04 -2.92 -6.49
CA ASN A 23 -1.88 -2.04 -6.35
C ASN A 23 -2.23 -0.55 -6.46
N PHE A 24 -3.18 -0.18 -7.34
CA PHE A 24 -3.75 1.18 -7.38
C PHE A 24 -4.53 1.53 -6.12
N LEU A 25 -5.22 0.56 -5.53
CA LEU A 25 -5.98 0.75 -4.30
C LEU A 25 -5.07 0.78 -3.07
N ASP A 26 -3.85 0.24 -3.16
CA ASP A 26 -2.86 0.25 -2.09
C ASP A 26 -2.52 1.71 -1.68
N PRO A 27 -2.88 2.13 -0.46
CA PRO A 27 -2.60 3.47 0.02
C PRO A 27 -1.12 3.82 0.02
N ARG A 28 -0.22 2.83 0.17
CA ARG A 28 1.24 3.03 0.16
C ARG A 28 1.70 3.59 -1.18
N TRP A 29 1.20 3.00 -2.27
CA TRP A 29 1.55 3.44 -3.62
C TRP A 29 1.01 4.85 -3.90
N LYS A 30 -0.23 5.13 -3.49
CA LYS A 30 -0.86 6.45 -3.62
C LYS A 30 -0.11 7.57 -2.87
N LEU A 31 0.37 7.30 -1.65
CA LEU A 31 1.14 8.28 -0.86
C LEU A 31 2.47 8.63 -1.51
N GLN A 32 3.17 7.64 -2.08
CA GLN A 32 4.43 7.86 -2.80
C GLN A 32 4.20 8.68 -4.08
N TYR A 33 3.15 8.34 -4.84
CA TYR A 33 2.77 9.09 -6.02
C TYR A 33 2.42 10.56 -5.69
N GLN A 34 1.69 10.78 -4.60
CA GLN A 34 1.29 12.11 -4.17
C GLN A 34 2.49 13.02 -3.89
N LYS A 35 3.53 12.53 -3.20
CA LYS A 35 4.77 13.29 -2.96
C LYS A 35 5.37 13.77 -4.29
N LYS A 36 5.49 12.86 -5.26
CA LYS A 36 6.02 13.16 -6.60
C LYS A 36 5.14 14.17 -7.35
N ALA A 37 3.82 14.02 -7.28
CA ALA A 37 2.88 14.95 -7.91
C ALA A 37 2.99 16.37 -7.34
N PHE A 38 3.06 16.52 -6.01
CA PHE A 38 3.21 17.82 -5.37
C PHE A 38 4.56 18.49 -5.65
N ALA A 39 5.62 17.70 -5.76
CA ALA A 39 6.93 18.22 -6.17
C ALA A 39 6.88 18.79 -7.60
N ARG A 40 6.19 18.12 -8.53
CA ARG A 40 6.02 18.57 -9.92
C ARG A 40 5.24 19.88 -10.05
N VAL A 41 4.30 20.15 -9.14
CA VAL A 41 3.51 21.39 -9.12
C VAL A 41 4.26 22.52 -8.36
N GLY A 42 5.48 22.27 -7.88
CA GLY A 42 6.32 23.29 -7.26
C GLY A 42 5.99 23.57 -5.78
N ILE A 43 5.31 22.64 -5.10
CA ILE A 43 5.05 22.78 -3.66
C ILE A 43 6.37 22.61 -2.88
N ARG A 44 6.58 23.47 -1.87
CA ARG A 44 7.76 23.41 -1.01
C ARG A 44 7.85 22.06 -0.27
N ALA A 45 9.03 21.44 -0.27
CA ALA A 45 9.27 20.13 0.34
C ALA A 45 8.76 20.01 1.78
N ALA A 46 8.97 21.02 2.63
CA ALA A 46 8.48 21.02 4.01
C ALA A 46 6.94 20.89 4.10
N THR A 47 6.21 21.50 3.16
CA THR A 47 4.75 21.40 3.08
C THR A 47 4.32 20.02 2.59
N ILE A 48 5.02 19.45 1.60
CA ILE A 48 4.78 18.09 1.10
C ILE A 48 4.95 17.06 2.23
N GLU A 49 6.03 17.17 2.99
CA GLU A 49 6.30 16.29 4.12
C GLU A 49 5.24 16.42 5.22
N LYS A 50 4.79 17.64 5.52
CA LYS A 50 3.67 17.86 6.45
C LYS A 50 2.40 17.16 5.96
N ILE A 51 1.96 17.43 4.74
CA ILE A 51 0.73 16.85 4.18
C ILE A 51 0.81 15.33 4.13
N THR A 52 1.97 14.78 3.74
CA THR A 52 2.15 13.32 3.66
C THR A 52 2.09 12.67 5.04
N ARG A 53 2.69 13.28 6.06
CA ARG A 53 2.57 12.81 7.44
C ARG A 53 1.12 12.86 7.93
N ASP A 54 0.43 13.97 7.67
CA ASP A 54 -0.96 14.16 8.07
C ASP A 54 -1.85 13.06 7.43
N LEU A 55 -1.66 12.77 6.14
CA LEU A 55 -2.39 11.71 5.44
C LEU A 55 -2.06 10.30 5.92
N LYS A 56 -0.78 10.02 6.22
CA LYS A 56 -0.38 8.74 6.84
C LYS A 56 -1.06 8.54 8.19
N ASN A 57 -1.12 9.59 9.02
CA ASN A 57 -1.79 9.54 10.32
C ASN A 57 -3.30 9.31 10.19
N ILE A 58 -3.96 9.97 9.22
CA ILE A 58 -5.38 9.74 8.94
C ILE A 58 -5.62 8.29 8.52
N LEU A 59 -4.79 7.76 7.63
CA LEU A 59 -4.90 6.38 7.16
C LEU A 59 -4.71 5.36 8.29
N LEU A 60 -3.70 5.57 9.15
CA LEU A 60 -3.48 4.72 10.32
C LEU A 60 -4.66 4.78 11.27
N ARG A 61 -5.20 5.97 11.55
CA ARG A 61 -6.40 6.10 12.38
C ARG A 61 -7.60 5.37 11.77
N MET A 62 -7.84 5.50 10.47
CA MET A 62 -8.93 4.75 9.80
C MET A 62 -8.74 3.24 9.93
N TYR A 63 -7.50 2.78 9.85
CA TYR A 63 -7.17 1.37 10.02
C TYR A 63 -7.39 0.90 11.47
N ASP A 64 -6.99 1.70 12.46
CA ASP A 64 -7.20 1.39 13.88
C ASP A 64 -8.69 1.30 14.21
N GLU A 65 -9.51 2.22 13.67
CA GLU A 65 -10.97 2.18 13.80
C GLU A 65 -11.57 0.93 13.12
N TYR A 66 -11.10 0.58 11.92
CA TYR A 66 -11.53 -0.63 11.21
C TYR A 66 -11.20 -1.89 12.02
N ARG A 67 -9.98 -2.00 12.53
CA ARG A 67 -9.52 -3.13 13.35
C ARG A 67 -10.26 -3.18 14.69
N GLY A 68 -10.51 -2.03 15.32
CA GLY A 68 -11.28 -1.93 16.57
C GLY A 68 -12.74 -2.35 16.43
N CYS A 69 -13.31 -2.23 15.22
CA CYS A 69 -14.69 -2.63 14.93
C CYS A 69 -14.88 -4.16 14.91
N GLU A 70 -13.84 -4.95 14.66
CA GLU A 70 -13.92 -6.42 14.69
C GLU A 70 -14.23 -6.97 16.10
N ALA A 71 -13.86 -6.24 17.16
CA ALA A 71 -14.22 -6.60 18.54
C ALA A 71 -15.71 -6.33 18.86
N GLY A 72 -16.40 -5.49 18.08
CA GLY A 72 -17.81 -5.12 18.27
C GLY A 72 -18.82 -5.99 17.51
N LEU A 73 -18.37 -6.81 16.56
CA LEU A 73 -19.24 -7.68 15.75
C LEU A 73 -19.44 -9.08 16.35
N SER A 74 -18.84 -9.34 17.51
CA SER A 74 -19.02 -10.60 18.23
C SER A 74 -20.28 -10.60 19.10
N GLN A 75 -21.45 -10.57 18.45
CA GLN A 75 -22.66 -11.23 18.94
C GLN A 75 -23.41 -11.87 17.76
N SER A 76 -22.85 -12.93 17.21
CA SER A 76 -23.65 -14.12 16.92
C SER A 76 -22.78 -15.36 17.07
N ASN A 77 -23.26 -16.29 17.90
CA ASN A 77 -22.55 -17.49 18.30
C ASN A 77 -22.34 -18.41 17.10
N HIS A 78 -21.10 -18.55 16.64
CA HIS A 78 -20.69 -19.77 15.97
C HIS A 78 -19.22 -20.05 16.28
N SER A 79 -19.01 -21.10 17.07
CA SER A 79 -17.70 -21.74 17.24
C SER A 79 -17.22 -22.26 15.89
N ASP A 80 -16.03 -21.84 15.42
CA ASP A 80 -14.90 -22.75 15.19
C ASP A 80 -13.62 -22.00 14.73
N GLY A 81 -12.47 -22.42 15.26
CA GLY A 81 -11.12 -22.28 14.68
C GLY A 81 -10.48 -20.90 14.47
N VAL A 82 -9.86 -20.31 15.50
CA VAL A 82 -8.91 -19.19 15.35
C VAL A 82 -7.50 -19.74 15.09
N VAL A 83 -6.92 -19.46 13.91
CA VAL A 83 -5.47 -19.57 13.69
C VAL A 83 -4.90 -18.15 13.71
N ALA A 84 -4.00 -17.89 14.66
CA ALA A 84 -3.32 -16.62 14.80
C ALA A 84 -2.41 -16.34 13.58
N MET A 85 -2.60 -15.19 12.93
CA MET A 85 -1.70 -14.71 11.90
C MET A 85 -0.55 -13.96 12.57
N GLU A 86 0.60 -14.63 12.66
CA GLU A 86 1.84 -14.08 13.23
C GLU A 86 2.30 -12.84 12.44
N GLY A 87 2.76 -11.83 13.19
CA GLY A 87 3.15 -10.53 12.65
C GLY A 87 4.35 -10.64 11.70
N VAL A 88 4.22 -10.08 10.51
CA VAL A 88 5.34 -9.90 9.59
C VAL A 88 6.10 -8.65 10.01
N GLU A 89 7.27 -8.83 10.62
CA GLU A 89 8.27 -7.77 10.79
C GLU A 89 8.67 -7.23 9.41
N PHE A 90 8.68 -5.91 9.28
CA PHE A 90 8.99 -5.20 8.05
C PHE A 90 10.37 -4.56 8.20
N ASP A 91 11.41 -5.37 8.04
CA ASP A 91 12.79 -4.90 8.01
C ASP A 91 13.11 -4.25 6.64
N ASP A 92 13.60 -3.01 6.73
CA ASP A 92 14.45 -2.26 5.81
C ASP A 92 14.28 -2.49 4.29
N LEU A 93 13.51 -1.61 3.64
CA LEU A 93 13.54 -1.44 2.18
C LEU A 93 14.55 -0.35 1.81
N GLU A 94 15.77 -0.79 1.51
CA GLU A 94 16.82 -0.01 0.84
C GLU A 94 16.35 0.54 -0.52
N ASP A 95 16.84 1.74 -0.82
CA ASP A 95 16.63 2.49 -2.06
C ASP A 95 16.98 1.67 -3.30
N GLY A 96 16.01 1.55 -4.21
CA GLY A 96 16.20 0.77 -5.42
C GLY A 96 15.17 1.03 -6.52
N GLN A 97 14.93 2.29 -6.90
CA GLN A 97 14.33 2.62 -8.20
C GLN A 97 14.91 3.94 -8.74
N ALA A 98 16.16 3.88 -9.20
CA ALA A 98 16.59 4.72 -10.30
C ALA A 98 16.17 4.04 -11.62
N GLU A 99 15.79 4.86 -12.60
CA GLU A 99 15.50 4.51 -14.02
C GLU A 99 14.18 3.79 -14.35
N ILE A 100 13.05 4.51 -14.23
CA ILE A 100 11.93 4.37 -15.19
C ILE A 100 11.35 5.78 -15.47
N LEU A 101 12.20 6.69 -15.94
CA LEU A 101 11.79 8.05 -16.33
C LEU A 101 12.35 8.50 -17.68
N ALA A 102 13.05 7.62 -18.41
CA ALA A 102 13.58 7.93 -19.74
C ALA A 102 12.62 7.56 -20.89
N ASP A 103 11.66 6.65 -20.68
CA ASP A 103 10.75 6.16 -21.75
C ASP A 103 9.39 6.89 -21.80
N LEU A 104 9.24 8.00 -21.07
CA LEU A 104 8.00 8.79 -21.08
C LEU A 104 8.25 10.28 -21.36
N MET A 105 9.20 10.57 -22.26
CA MET A 105 9.30 11.83 -22.99
C MET A 105 9.40 11.55 -24.49
#